data_AF-A8RGF0-F1
#
_entry.id   AF-A8RGF0-F1
#
_cell.length_a   1.000
_cell.length_b   1.000
_cell.length_c   1.000
_cell.angle_alpha   90.00
_cell.angle_beta   90.00
_cell.angle_gamma   90.00
#
_symmetry.space_group_name_H-M   'P 1'
#
loop_
_entity.id
_entity.type
_entity.pdbx_description
1 polymer ?
#
loop_
_entity_poly.entity_id
_entity_poly.type
_entity_poly.pdbx_seq_one_letter_code
_entity_poly.pdbx_strand_id
1 'polypeptide(L)'
;MSTVLETLITDRTAADLANDTDRAYIAYTDLNRVEEACALLAGRLGVTIQTKAWKMEDFRTDTEMSRLLNNIKTLRAAYYTKASTPAIPAKITYESIYQANDIEQILKDLGDMYDSMVSGQQRLAFRLGMRAIGNRRQEWH
;
A
#
# COMPACT_ATOMS: atom_id res chain seq x y z
N MET A 1 -0.40 -9.80 -12.82
CA MET A 1 0.28 -8.49 -13.04
C MET A 1 1.02 -8.20 -11.77
N SER A 2 2.35 -8.18 -11.80
CA SER A 2 3.12 -7.76 -10.63
C SER A 2 2.84 -6.28 -10.39
N THR A 3 2.35 -5.95 -9.20
CA THR A 3 2.06 -4.56 -8.83
C THR A 3 3.28 -3.97 -8.13
N VAL A 4 3.44 -2.65 -8.16
CA VAL A 4 4.50 -1.96 -7.40
C VAL A 4 4.52 -2.39 -5.92
N LEU A 5 3.37 -2.78 -5.36
CA LEU A 5 3.24 -3.27 -3.98
C LEU A 5 3.97 -4.58 -3.72
N GLU A 6 4.18 -5.44 -4.73
CA GLU A 6 4.95 -6.69 -4.60
C GLU A 6 6.45 -6.44 -4.52
N THR A 7 6.91 -5.28 -5.00
CA THR A 7 8.32 -4.90 -4.93
C THR A 7 8.71 -4.43 -3.53
N LEU A 8 7.73 -4.05 -2.69
CA LEU A 8 7.95 -3.54 -1.34
C LEU A 8 8.64 -4.59 -0.46
N ILE A 9 9.65 -4.13 0.26
CA ILE A 9 10.48 -4.91 1.17
C ILE A 9 10.02 -4.61 2.60
N THR A 10 9.45 -5.61 3.26
CA THR A 10 8.91 -5.46 4.64
C THR A 10 9.63 -6.33 5.66
N ASP A 11 10.63 -7.09 5.22
CA ASP A 11 11.31 -8.14 5.98
C ASP A 11 12.83 -7.92 6.07
N ARG A 12 13.29 -6.65 6.13
CA ARG A 12 14.71 -6.36 6.44
C ARG A 12 15.04 -6.84 7.86
N THR A 13 16.19 -7.46 8.03
CA THR A 13 16.61 -8.12 9.26
C THR A 13 17.96 -7.61 9.77
N ALA A 14 18.28 -7.87 11.04
CA ALA A 14 19.61 -7.58 11.59
C ALA A 14 20.73 -8.36 10.87
N ALA A 15 20.43 -9.48 10.22
CA ALA A 15 21.39 -10.20 9.39
C ALA A 15 21.76 -9.40 8.14
N ASP A 16 20.85 -8.60 7.59
CA ASP A 16 21.14 -7.71 6.46
C ASP A 16 22.17 -6.64 6.85
N LEU A 17 22.06 -6.11 8.07
CA LEU A 17 23.04 -5.17 8.66
C LEU A 17 24.38 -5.87 8.95
N ALA A 18 24.35 -7.07 9.52
CA ALA A 18 25.57 -7.80 9.87
C ALA A 18 26.37 -8.24 8.64
N ASN A 19 25.69 -8.54 7.53
CA ASN A 19 26.30 -8.97 6.27
C ASN A 19 26.50 -7.83 5.27
N ASP A 20 26.26 -6.58 5.67
CA ASP A 20 26.49 -5.38 4.84
C ASP A 20 25.79 -5.46 3.46
N THR A 21 24.54 -5.93 3.46
CA THR A 21 23.78 -6.12 2.23
C THR A 21 23.12 -4.81 1.77
N ASP A 22 22.83 -4.68 0.47
CA ASP A 22 22.11 -3.52 -0.08
C ASP A 22 20.76 -3.25 0.62
N ARG A 23 20.14 -4.28 1.19
CA ARG A 23 18.86 -4.18 1.92
C ARG A 23 19.00 -3.47 3.26
N ALA A 24 20.20 -3.41 3.83
CA ALA A 24 20.48 -2.73 5.09
C ALA A 24 20.49 -1.21 4.95
N TYR A 25 20.74 -0.70 3.74
CA TYR A 25 20.83 0.71 3.45
C TYR A 25 19.66 1.16 2.60
N ILE A 26 19.04 2.28 2.98
CA ILE A 26 18.01 2.88 2.16
C ILE A 26 18.70 3.70 1.09
N ALA A 27 18.50 3.34 -0.17
CA ALA A 27 18.98 4.05 -1.35
C ALA A 27 17.87 4.94 -1.96
N TYR A 28 18.20 5.71 -3.00
CA TYR A 28 17.20 6.50 -3.73
C TYR A 28 16.18 5.60 -4.45
N THR A 29 16.58 4.38 -4.83
CA THR A 29 15.72 3.37 -5.45
C THR A 29 14.64 2.87 -4.48
N ASP A 30 14.97 2.67 -3.21
CA ASP A 30 13.97 2.35 -2.17
C ASP A 30 12.96 3.49 -1.98
N LEU A 31 13.42 4.73 -1.98
CA LEU A 31 12.52 5.89 -1.88
C LEU A 31 11.57 5.97 -3.08
N ASN A 32 12.09 5.75 -4.30
CA ASN A 32 11.25 5.72 -5.50
C ASN A 32 10.20 4.61 -5.43
N ARG A 33 10.56 3.44 -4.90
CA ARG A 33 9.62 2.34 -4.70
C ARG A 33 8.46 2.75 -3.78
N VAL A 34 8.77 3.40 -2.66
CA VAL A 34 7.77 3.93 -1.72
C VAL A 34 6.90 5.00 -2.37
N GLU A 35 7.49 5.92 -3.15
CA GLU A 35 6.76 6.98 -3.86
C GLU A 35 5.85 6.43 -4.96
N GLU A 36 6.30 5.44 -5.73
CA GLU A 36 5.51 4.75 -6.75
C GLU A 36 4.34 3.97 -6.11
N ALA A 37 4.57 3.31 -4.98
CA ALA A 37 3.52 2.64 -4.22
C ALA A 37 2.49 3.66 -3.70
N CYS A 38 2.94 4.81 -3.20
CA CYS A 38 2.06 5.90 -2.81
C CYS A 38 1.22 6.42 -3.99
N ALA A 39 1.83 6.62 -5.16
CA ALA A 39 1.13 7.08 -6.36
C ALA A 39 0.06 6.08 -6.83
N LEU A 40 0.39 4.79 -6.81
CA LEU A 40 -0.55 3.72 -7.14
C LEU A 40 -1.77 3.72 -6.19
N LEU A 41 -1.52 3.79 -4.87
CA LEU A 41 -2.58 3.81 -3.86
C LEU A 41 -3.41 5.09 -3.94
N ALA A 42 -2.78 6.25 -4.19
CA ALA A 42 -3.47 7.51 -4.39
C ALA A 42 -4.47 7.42 -5.56
N GLY A 43 -4.06 6.84 -6.69
CA GLY A 43 -4.94 6.59 -7.83
C GLY A 43 -6.09 5.62 -7.51
N ARG A 44 -5.82 4.56 -6.75
CA ARG A 44 -6.84 3.58 -6.32
C ARG A 44 -7.86 4.14 -5.34
N LEU A 45 -7.41 4.98 -4.42
CA LEU A 45 -8.22 5.58 -3.35
C LEU A 45 -8.87 6.92 -3.75
N GLY A 46 -8.49 7.50 -4.89
CA GLY A 46 -8.98 8.80 -5.34
C GLY A 46 -8.44 9.97 -4.52
N VAL A 47 -7.23 9.85 -3.99
CA VAL A 47 -6.58 10.85 -3.13
C VAL A 47 -5.52 11.60 -3.94
N THR A 48 -5.43 12.91 -3.74
CA THR A 48 -4.35 13.71 -4.34
C THR A 48 -3.15 13.77 -3.38
N ILE A 49 -2.00 13.31 -3.86
CA ILE A 49 -0.71 13.42 -3.16
C ILE A 49 0.33 14.06 -4.08
N GLN A 50 1.43 14.54 -3.51
CA GLN A 50 2.56 15.06 -4.28
C GLN A 50 3.71 14.07 -4.20
N THR A 51 4.01 13.38 -5.29
CA THR A 51 5.14 12.43 -5.36
C THR A 51 6.37 13.06 -5.99
N LYS A 52 7.55 12.51 -5.68
CA LYS A 52 8.83 12.92 -6.25
C LYS A 52 9.60 11.71 -6.75
N ALA A 53 10.24 11.84 -7.92
CA ALA A 53 11.24 10.90 -8.39
C ALA A 53 12.62 11.33 -7.87
N TRP A 54 13.21 10.49 -7.03
CA TRP A 54 14.52 10.65 -6.43
C TRP A 54 15.63 10.25 -7.38
N LYS A 55 16.65 11.09 -7.47
CA LYS A 55 17.92 10.82 -8.14
C LYS A 55 19.01 10.51 -7.12
N MET A 56 20.08 9.88 -7.58
CA MET A 56 21.24 9.58 -6.73
C MET A 56 21.88 10.84 -6.12
N GLU A 57 21.79 11.98 -6.81
CA GLU A 57 22.33 13.27 -6.39
C GLU A 57 21.39 14.04 -5.45
N ASP A 58 20.15 13.59 -5.27
CA ASP A 58 19.17 14.28 -4.42
C ASP A 58 19.46 14.04 -2.94
N PHE A 59 19.43 15.12 -2.17
CA PHE A 59 19.56 15.05 -0.72
C PHE A 59 18.22 14.82 -0.03
N ARG A 60 18.22 13.96 0.99
CA ARG A 60 17.09 13.75 1.90
C ARG A 60 17.00 14.92 2.87
N THR A 61 16.30 15.97 2.47
CA THR A 61 16.00 17.09 3.36
C THR A 61 14.82 16.74 4.26
N ASP A 62 14.78 17.34 5.46
CA ASP A 62 13.66 17.17 6.39
C ASP A 62 12.31 17.55 5.76
N THR A 63 12.29 18.56 4.88
CA THR A 63 11.10 18.98 4.13
C THR A 63 10.58 17.87 3.23
N GLU A 64 11.46 17.19 2.50
CA GLU A 64 11.08 16.10 1.59
C GLU A 64 10.61 14.86 2.35
N MET A 65 11.26 14.53 3.46
CA MET A 65 10.82 13.43 4.33
C MET A 65 9.47 13.74 4.98
N SER A 66 9.22 15.00 5.34
CA SER A 66 7.92 15.45 5.86
C SER A 66 6.82 15.39 4.80
N ARG A 67 7.12 15.73 3.54
CA ARG A 67 6.20 15.55 2.40
C ARG A 67 5.82 14.08 2.22
N LEU A 68 6.82 13.19 2.18
CA LEU A 68 6.59 11.75 2.04
C LEU A 68 5.74 11.21 3.20
N LEU A 69 6.07 11.59 4.44
CA LEU A 69 5.30 11.22 5.62
C LEU A 69 3.84 11.72 5.53
N ASN A 70 3.64 12.94 5.05
CA ASN A 70 2.30 13.50 4.89
C ASN A 70 1.49 12.73 3.83
N ASN A 71 2.11 12.31 2.73
CA ASN A 71 1.44 11.46 1.74
C ASN A 71 0.96 10.14 2.37
N ILE A 72 1.82 9.47 3.14
CA ILE A 72 1.47 8.21 3.82
C ILE A 72 0.33 8.44 4.82
N LYS A 73 0.36 9.55 5.58
CA LYS A 73 -0.73 9.93 6.49
C LYS A 73 -2.04 10.13 5.75
N THR A 74 -2.03 10.84 4.63
CA THR A 74 -3.23 11.07 3.81
C THR A 74 -3.78 9.76 3.26
N LEU A 75 -2.92 8.86 2.75
CA LEU A 75 -3.33 7.54 2.26
C LEU A 75 -3.95 6.69 3.37
N ARG A 76 -3.31 6.65 4.56
CA ARG A 76 -3.84 5.92 5.71
C ARG A 76 -5.14 6.51 6.23
N ALA A 77 -5.32 7.82 6.18
CA ALA A 77 -6.57 8.47 6.60
C ALA A 77 -7.73 8.22 5.61
N ALA A 78 -7.42 8.04 4.33
CA ALA A 78 -8.41 7.83 3.28
C ALA A 78 -9.02 6.42 3.30
N TYR A 79 -8.36 5.44 3.91
CA TYR A 79 -8.82 4.05 3.90
C TYR A 79 -8.68 3.36 5.25
N TYR A 80 -9.59 2.41 5.51
CA TYR A 80 -9.54 1.62 6.74
C TYR A 80 -8.28 0.75 6.77
N THR A 81 -7.60 0.69 7.93
CA THR A 81 -6.41 -0.15 8.15
C THR A 81 -6.67 -1.18 9.25
N LYS A 82 -6.06 -2.37 9.13
CA LYS A 82 -6.13 -3.42 10.16
C LYS A 82 -5.44 -2.93 11.44
N ALA A 83 -5.89 -3.42 12.59
CA ALA A 83 -5.22 -3.19 13.87
C ALA A 83 -3.77 -3.73 13.91
N SER A 84 -3.44 -4.72 13.07
CA SER A 84 -2.07 -5.25 12.92
C SER A 84 -1.15 -4.34 12.10
N THR A 85 -1.68 -3.31 11.44
CA THR A 85 -0.88 -2.38 10.62
C THR A 85 0.00 -1.53 11.55
N PRO A 86 1.32 -1.45 11.31
CA PRO A 86 2.22 -0.63 12.13
C PRO A 86 1.74 0.82 12.28
N ALA A 87 2.10 1.46 13.39
CA ALA A 87 1.81 2.88 13.61
C ALA A 87 2.63 3.73 12.63
N ILE A 88 2.06 4.85 12.16
CA ILE A 88 2.84 5.79 11.34
C ILE A 88 3.94 6.38 12.23
N PRO A 89 5.23 6.34 11.81
CA PRO A 89 6.30 6.94 12.57
C PRO A 89 6.12 8.47 12.67
N ALA A 90 6.55 9.06 13.79
CA ALA A 90 6.43 10.51 13.99
C ALA A 90 7.30 11.31 13.00
N LYS A 91 8.46 10.77 12.63
CA LYS A 91 9.40 11.33 11.65
C LYS A 91 10.04 10.19 10.85
N ILE A 92 10.28 10.41 9.56
CA ILE A 92 11.05 9.49 8.71
C ILE A 92 12.51 9.95 8.76
N THR A 93 13.36 9.14 9.41
CA THR A 93 14.81 9.37 9.49
C THR A 93 15.60 8.28 8.76
N TYR A 94 14.99 7.12 8.54
CA TYR A 94 15.62 5.91 7.99
C TYR A 94 16.89 5.48 8.73
N GLU A 95 16.99 5.82 10.02
CA GLU A 95 18.10 5.40 10.89
C GLU A 95 18.04 3.91 11.25
N SER A 96 16.86 3.29 11.05
CA SER A 96 16.61 1.90 11.40
C SER A 96 15.92 1.16 10.25
N ILE A 97 16.42 -0.04 9.95
CA ILE A 97 15.80 -0.95 8.98
C ILE A 97 14.35 -1.30 9.34
N TYR A 98 14.01 -1.28 10.64
CA TYR A 98 12.66 -1.55 11.11
C TYR A 98 11.70 -0.42 10.75
N GLN A 99 12.17 0.84 10.79
CA GLN A 99 11.35 1.97 10.34
C GLN A 99 11.03 1.86 8.84
N ALA A 100 12.00 1.41 8.04
CA ALA A 100 11.77 1.17 6.62
C ALA A 100 10.74 0.05 6.39
N ASN A 101 10.86 -1.05 7.14
CA ASN A 101 9.89 -2.15 7.09
C ASN A 101 8.49 -1.67 7.47
N ASP A 102 8.35 -0.91 8.55
CA ASP A 102 7.05 -0.41 9.01
C ASP A 102 6.38 0.48 7.95
N ILE A 103 7.14 1.37 7.31
CA ILE A 103 6.63 2.25 6.24
C ILE A 103 6.16 1.42 5.04
N GLU A 104 6.98 0.49 4.57
CA GLU A 104 6.63 -0.36 3.42
C GLU A 104 5.47 -1.32 3.77
N GLN A 105 5.39 -1.80 5.00
CA GLN A 105 4.30 -2.66 5.48
C GLN A 105 2.97 -1.90 5.55
N ILE A 106 2.97 -0.62 5.98
CA ILE A 106 1.76 0.21 5.95
C ILE A 106 1.20 0.31 4.52
N LEU A 107 2.06 0.54 3.53
CA LEU A 107 1.64 0.65 2.13
C LEU A 107 1.15 -0.69 1.58
N LYS A 108 1.83 -1.79 1.92
CA LYS A 108 1.42 -3.13 1.53
C LYS A 108 0.07 -3.52 2.13
N ASP A 109 -0.12 -3.29 3.43
CA ASP A 109 -1.39 -3.56 4.11
C ASP A 109 -2.55 -2.76 3.51
N LEU A 110 -2.32 -1.48 3.20
CA LEU A 110 -3.32 -0.64 2.52
C LEU A 110 -3.72 -1.21 1.15
N GLY A 111 -2.72 -1.64 0.37
CA GLY A 111 -2.94 -2.26 -0.93
C GLY A 111 -3.70 -3.60 -0.85
N ASP A 112 -3.25 -4.49 0.02
CA ASP A 112 -3.87 -5.80 0.23
C ASP A 112 -5.31 -5.68 0.72
N MET A 113 -5.61 -4.69 1.56
CA MET A 113 -6.96 -4.41 2.03
C MET A 113 -7.85 -3.88 0.92
N TYR A 114 -7.34 -2.97 0.08
CA TYR A 114 -8.06 -2.49 -1.08
C TYR A 114 -8.40 -3.64 -2.04
N ASP A 115 -7.42 -4.48 -2.37
CA ASP A 115 -7.61 -5.60 -3.29
C ASP A 115 -8.57 -6.67 -2.70
N SER A 116 -8.53 -6.88 -1.38
CA SER A 116 -9.50 -7.72 -0.67
C SER A 116 -10.94 -7.17 -0.75
N MET A 117 -11.11 -5.85 -0.63
CA MET A 117 -12.42 -5.20 -0.74
C MET A 117 -12.98 -5.27 -2.17
N VAL A 118 -12.17 -4.96 -3.19
CA VAL A 118 -12.58 -5.04 -4.59
C VAL A 118 -12.95 -6.47 -4.99
N SER A 119 -12.14 -7.46 -4.58
CA SER A 119 -12.46 -8.87 -4.84
C SER A 119 -13.72 -9.34 -4.10
N GLY A 120 -13.96 -8.85 -2.88
CA GLY A 120 -15.21 -9.07 -2.14
C GLY A 120 -16.42 -8.50 -2.87
N GLN A 121 -16.34 -7.27 -3.39
CA GLN A 121 -17.41 -6.65 -4.19
C GLN A 121 -17.77 -7.50 -5.42
N GLN A 122 -16.77 -8.04 -6.12
CA GLN A 122 -17.00 -8.93 -7.26
C GLN A 122 -17.73 -10.22 -6.88
N ARG A 123 -17.43 -10.78 -5.70
CA ARG A 123 -18.09 -11.99 -5.19
C ARG A 123 -19.54 -11.74 -4.73
N LEU A 124 -19.83 -10.52 -4.27
CA LEU A 124 -21.18 -10.11 -3.83
C LEU A 124 -22.03 -9.54 -4.98
N ALA A 125 -21.46 -9.34 -6.17
CA ALA A 125 -22.19 -8.91 -7.35
C ALA A 125 -23.12 -10.03 -7.84
N PHE A 126 -24.31 -10.14 -7.27
CA PHE A 126 -25.36 -11.00 -7.82
C PHE A 126 -25.94 -10.33 -9.06
N ARG A 127 -26.02 -11.09 -10.17
CA ARG A 127 -26.69 -10.63 -11.40
C ARG A 127 -28.20 -10.66 -11.18
N LEU A 128 -28.79 -9.51 -10.88
CA LEU A 128 -30.24 -9.28 -11.00
C LEU A 128 -30.64 -9.48 -12.47
N GLY A 129 -31.33 -10.58 -12.77
CA GLY A 129 -31.77 -10.90 -14.14
C GLY A 129 -31.71 -12.37 -14.55
N MET A 130 -31.17 -13.26 -13.71
CA MET A 130 -31.39 -14.70 -13.91
C MET A 130 -32.86 -15.01 -13.60
N ARG A 131 -33.63 -15.30 -14.65
CA ARG A 131 -35.06 -15.61 -14.70
C ARG A 131 -35.65 -16.02 -13.36
N ALA A 132 -36.68 -15.29 -12.93
CA ALA A 132 -37.60 -15.78 -11.90
C ALA A 132 -38.03 -17.20 -12.28
N ILE A 133 -37.75 -18.17 -11.43
CA ILE A 133 -38.29 -19.52 -11.55
C ILE A 133 -39.80 -19.36 -11.42
N GLY A 134 -40.45 -19.26 -12.58
CA GLY A 134 -41.86 -18.97 -12.73
C GLY A 134 -42.68 -19.95 -11.91
N ASN A 135 -43.66 -19.37 -11.23
CA ASN A 135 -44.70 -20.01 -10.43
C ASN A 135 -45.22 -21.28 -11.13
N ARG A 136 -44.73 -22.46 -10.73
CA ARG A 136 -45.20 -23.74 -11.27
C ARG A 136 -46.47 -24.18 -10.54
N ARG A 137 -47.54 -23.38 -10.65
CA ARG A 137 -48.89 -23.89 -10.42
C ARG A 137 -49.37 -24.48 -11.73
N GLN A 138 -49.21 -25.79 -11.89
CA GLN A 138 -50.02 -26.55 -12.84
C GLN A 138 -51.37 -26.76 -12.18
N GLU A 139 -52.32 -25.91 -12.53
CA GLU A 139 -53.74 -26.18 -12.35
C GLU A 139 -54.24 -27.05 -13.52
N TRP A 140 -55.36 -27.75 -13.29
CA TRP A 140 -56.24 -28.47 -14.25
C TRP A 140 -55.77 -29.89 -14.64
N HIS A 141 -56.57 -30.97 -14.62
CA HIS A 141 -58.01 -31.23 -14.40
C HIS A 141 -58.16 -32.66 -13.86
#